data_AF-A0A212PLU7-F1
#
_entry.id   AF-A0A212PLU7-F1
#
_cell.length_a   1.000
_cell.length_b   1.000
_cell.length_c   1.000
_cell.angle_alpha   90.00
_cell.angle_beta   90.00
_cell.angle_gamma   90.00
#
_symmetry.space_group_name_H-M   'P 1'
#
loop_
_entity.id
_entity.type
_entity.pdbx_description
1 polymer ?
#
loop_
_entity_poly.entity_id
_entity_poly.type
_entity_poly.pdbx_seq_one_letter_code
_entity_poly.pdbx_strand_id
1 'polypeptide(L)'
;MVVGFNHNIMYRGEAFHIQTEDGGADNPSIVTHIFRGGSVVSSKKLSYADIVKVENLDTVVTELMKDQHKEMLRRLKDGEFDDRALPERSRGTDLP
;
A
#
# COMPACT_ATOMS: atom_id res chain seq x y z
N MET A 1 -19.53 -0.15 0.49
CA MET A 1 -18.13 -0.61 0.49
C MET A 1 -17.78 -0.95 -0.95
N VAL A 2 -16.66 -0.47 -1.44
CA VAL A 2 -16.24 -0.69 -2.84
C VAL A 2 -15.18 -1.79 -2.95
N VAL A 3 -14.97 -2.30 -4.16
CA VAL A 3 -14.00 -3.38 -4.43
C VAL A 3 -12.57 -2.87 -4.22
N GLY A 4 -11.77 -3.65 -3.50
CA GLY A 4 -10.36 -3.34 -3.20
C GLY A 4 -9.41 -3.47 -4.39
N PHE A 5 -8.21 -2.89 -4.25
CA PHE A 5 -7.13 -2.97 -5.25
C PHE A 5 -6.05 -3.92 -4.76
N ASN A 6 -5.56 -4.78 -5.65
CA ASN A 6 -4.50 -5.74 -5.38
C ASN A 6 -3.43 -5.65 -6.47
N HIS A 7 -2.16 -5.57 -6.08
CA HIS A 7 -1.05 -5.47 -7.01
C HIS A 7 0.16 -6.26 -6.52
N ASN A 8 0.61 -7.24 -7.31
CA ASN A 8 1.88 -7.93 -7.10
C ASN A 8 2.97 -7.25 -7.92
N ILE A 9 4.10 -6.93 -7.30
CA ILE A 9 5.21 -6.25 -7.97
C ILE A 9 6.56 -6.81 -7.50
N MET A 10 7.47 -6.99 -8.46
CA MET A 10 8.88 -7.25 -8.17
C MET A 10 9.61 -5.92 -8.00
N TYR A 11 10.35 -5.77 -6.90
CA TYR A 11 11.17 -4.61 -6.65
C TYR A 11 12.50 -5.04 -6.04
N ARG A 12 13.62 -4.65 -6.69
CA ARG A 12 15.01 -4.99 -6.27
C ARG A 12 15.27 -6.48 -6.03
N GLY A 13 14.53 -7.35 -6.71
CA GLY A 13 14.66 -8.82 -6.61
C GLY A 13 13.72 -9.46 -5.60
N GLU A 14 12.96 -8.66 -4.83
CA GLU A 14 11.99 -9.13 -3.85
C GLU A 14 10.57 -8.98 -4.37
N ALA A 15 9.68 -9.90 -3.95
CA ALA A 15 8.27 -9.87 -4.28
C ALA A 15 7.47 -9.10 -3.23
N PHE A 16 6.70 -8.12 -3.68
CA PHE A 16 5.81 -7.31 -2.85
C PHE A 16 4.35 -7.46 -3.28
N HIS A 17 3.46 -7.34 -2.30
CA HIS A 17 2.03 -7.29 -2.51
C HIS A 17 1.48 -5.99 -1.94
N ILE A 18 0.74 -5.22 -2.73
CA ILE A 18 0.08 -4.00 -2.30
C ILE A 18 -1.43 -4.24 -2.35
N GLN A 19 -2.09 -4.08 -1.22
CA GLN A 19 -3.53 -4.26 -1.05
C GLN A 19 -4.15 -2.98 -0.52
N THR A 20 -5.23 -2.51 -1.14
CA THR A 20 -6.03 -1.37 -0.67
C THR A 20 -7.47 -1.80 -0.43
N GLU A 21 -8.01 -1.49 0.74
CA GLU A 21 -9.34 -1.86 1.19
C GLU A 21 -10.14 -0.63 1.66
N ASP A 22 -11.45 -0.71 1.49
CA ASP A 22 -12.43 0.25 2.02
C ASP A 22 -13.14 -0.39 3.23
N GLY A 23 -13.19 0.31 4.37
CA GLY A 23 -13.91 -0.13 5.57
C GLY A 23 -15.42 0.10 5.51
N GLY A 24 -15.93 0.77 4.47
CA GLY A 24 -17.35 1.10 4.30
C GLY A 24 -17.84 2.22 5.22
N ALA A 25 -19.13 2.59 5.08
CA ALA A 25 -19.70 3.73 5.79
C ALA A 25 -19.70 3.57 7.32
N ASP A 26 -19.75 2.34 7.83
CA ASP A 26 -19.70 2.03 9.27
C ASP A 26 -18.29 2.19 9.86
N ASN A 27 -17.25 2.08 9.02
CA ASN A 27 -15.86 2.31 9.38
C ASN A 27 -15.16 3.09 8.24
N PRO A 28 -15.41 4.40 8.12
CA PRO A 28 -15.10 5.20 6.94
C PRO A 28 -13.59 5.48 6.82
N SER A 29 -12.86 4.44 6.43
CA SER A 29 -11.42 4.38 6.34
C SER A 29 -10.97 3.59 5.13
N ILE A 30 -10.02 4.13 4.38
CA ILE A 30 -9.27 3.43 3.35
C ILE A 30 -7.94 2.99 3.94
N VAL A 31 -7.61 1.71 3.81
CA VAL A 31 -6.34 1.16 4.32
C VAL A 31 -5.55 0.55 3.16
N THR A 32 -4.28 0.92 3.03
CA THR A 32 -3.35 0.29 2.10
C THR A 32 -2.21 -0.35 2.86
N HIS A 33 -1.94 -1.61 2.56
CA HIS A 33 -0.82 -2.36 3.10
C HIS A 33 0.18 -2.70 1.99
N ILE A 34 1.47 -2.62 2.32
CA ILE A 34 2.55 -3.24 1.54
C ILE A 34 3.02 -4.46 2.33
N PHE A 35 3.03 -5.61 1.68
CA PHE A 35 3.50 -6.86 2.24
C PHE A 35 4.75 -7.35 1.52
N ARG A 36 5.59 -8.07 2.26
CA ARG A 36 6.69 -8.91 1.74
C ARG A 36 6.66 -10.24 2.48
N GLY A 37 6.58 -11.36 1.76
CA GLY A 37 6.58 -12.70 2.37
C GLY A 37 5.50 -12.89 3.45
N GLY A 38 4.33 -12.26 3.27
CA GLY A 38 3.22 -12.32 4.23
C GLY A 38 3.33 -11.37 5.43
N SER A 39 4.44 -10.63 5.59
CA SER A 39 4.60 -9.64 6.65
C SER A 39 4.32 -8.22 6.16
N VAL A 40 3.65 -7.41 6.97
CA VAL A 40 3.39 -5.99 6.67
C VAL A 40 4.68 -5.19 6.79
N VAL A 41 5.07 -4.53 5.70
CA VAL A 41 6.22 -3.63 5.61
C VAL A 41 5.81 -2.20 5.96
N SER A 42 4.64 -1.78 5.48
CA SER A 42 4.10 -0.44 5.68
C SER A 42 2.60 -0.45 5.55
N SER A 43 1.95 0.48 6.26
CA SER A 43 0.50 0.71 6.19
C SER A 43 0.22 2.19 6.04
N LYS A 44 -0.81 2.53 5.28
CA LYS A 44 -1.37 3.88 5.21
C LYS A 44 -2.87 3.80 5.44
N LYS A 45 -3.37 4.70 6.28
CA LYS A 45 -4.80 4.83 6.59
C LYS A 45 -5.24 6.25 6.26
N LEU A 46 -6.38 6.37 5.58
CA LEU A 46 -7.05 7.63 5.29
C LEU A 46 -8.49 7.52 5.77
N SER A 47 -8.95 8.45 6.61
CA SER A 47 -10.38 8.53 6.95
C SER A 47 -11.11 9.37 5.92
N TYR A 48 -12.36 8.98 5.62
CA TYR A 48 -13.30 9.75 4.82
C TYR A 48 -14.60 10.05 5.58
N ALA A 49 -14.56 10.03 6.91
CA ALA A 49 -15.73 10.24 7.77
C ALA A 49 -16.49 11.54 7.45
N ASP A 50 -15.75 12.60 7.11
CA ASP A 50 -16.30 13.93 6.80
C ASP A 50 -17.14 13.96 5.50
N ILE A 51 -16.96 12.98 4.62
CA ILE A 51 -17.62 12.92 3.31
C ILE A 51 -18.60 11.76 3.19
N VAL A 52 -18.89 11.02 4.26
CA VAL A 52 -19.77 9.83 4.20
C VAL A 52 -21.20 10.12 3.69
N LYS A 53 -21.63 11.38 3.74
CA LYS A 53 -22.98 11.83 3.31
C LYS A 53 -23.03 12.38 1.89
N VAL A 54 -21.92 12.41 1.15
CA VAL A 54 -21.92 12.93 -0.22
C VAL A 54 -22.69 12.01 -1.15
N GLU A 55 -23.36 12.60 -2.13
CA GLU A 55 -23.85 11.85 -3.28
C GLU A 55 -22.65 11.23 -4.02
N ASN A 56 -22.81 10.02 -4.56
CA ASN A 56 -21.74 9.27 -5.24
C ASN A 56 -20.54 8.90 -4.36
N LEU A 57 -20.76 8.64 -3.06
CA LEU A 57 -19.73 8.22 -2.12
C LEU A 57 -18.83 7.10 -2.69
N ASP A 58 -19.41 6.06 -3.28
CA ASP A 58 -18.66 4.93 -3.84
C ASP A 58 -17.65 5.37 -4.92
N THR A 59 -18.02 6.33 -5.78
CA THR A 59 -17.11 6.88 -6.79
C THR A 59 -15.97 7.65 -6.13
N VAL A 60 -16.28 8.49 -5.13
CA VAL A 60 -15.27 9.29 -4.42
C VAL A 60 -14.30 8.38 -3.68
N VAL A 61 -14.80 7.39 -2.94
CA VAL A 61 -13.98 6.40 -2.22
C VAL A 61 -13.10 5.62 -3.20
N THR A 62 -13.63 5.21 -4.35
CA THR A 62 -12.87 4.51 -5.39
C THR A 62 -11.68 5.34 -5.89
N GLU A 63 -11.87 6.64 -6.15
CA GLU A 63 -10.77 7.52 -6.59
C GLU A 63 -9.73 7.74 -5.48
N LEU A 64 -10.16 7.98 -4.24
CA LEU A 64 -9.25 8.09 -3.09
C LEU A 64 -8.41 6.81 -2.90
N MET A 65 -9.03 5.64 -3.08
CA MET A 65 -8.34 4.36 -3.01
C MET A 65 -7.30 4.20 -4.13
N LYS A 66 -7.63 4.60 -5.37
CA LYS A 66 -6.69 4.57 -6.50
C LYS A 66 -5.50 5.47 -6.24
N ASP A 67 -5.73 6.67 -5.73
CA ASP A 67 -4.68 7.64 -5.45
C ASP A 67 -3.76 7.15 -4.33
N GLN A 68 -4.33 6.67 -3.21
CA GLN A 68 -3.56 6.09 -2.12
C GLN A 68 -2.75 4.86 -2.57
N HIS A 69 -3.35 4.00 -3.41
CA HIS A 69 -2.67 2.81 -3.94
C HIS A 69 -1.47 3.19 -4.82
N LYS A 70 -1.65 4.13 -5.75
CA LYS A 70 -0.57 4.66 -6.61
C LYS A 70 0.52 5.33 -5.79
N GLU A 71 0.15 6.08 -4.75
CA GLU A 71 1.11 6.70 -3.82
C GLU A 71 2.00 5.65 -3.17
N MET A 72 1.40 4.59 -2.60
CA MET A 72 2.15 3.53 -1.92
C MET A 72 3.06 2.76 -2.89
N LEU A 73 2.61 2.52 -4.13
CA LEU A 73 3.45 1.96 -5.19
C LEU A 73 4.65 2.85 -5.52
N ARG A 74 4.45 4.17 -5.61
CA ARG A 74 5.53 5.13 -5.87
C ARG A 74 6.54 5.14 -4.72
N ARG A 75 6.08 5.22 -3.48
CA ARG A 75 6.93 5.19 -2.28
C ARG A 75 7.78 3.93 -2.20
N LEU A 76 7.21 2.78 -2.57
CA LEU A 76 7.97 1.53 -2.71
C LEU A 76 9.06 1.65 -3.77
N LYS A 77 8.72 2.14 -4.98
CA LYS A 77 9.69 2.28 -6.08
C LYS A 77 10.79 3.29 -5.77
N ASP A 78 10.47 4.35 -5.03
CA ASP A 78 11.39 5.39 -4.58
C ASP A 78 12.36 4.88 -3.48
N GLY A 79 12.18 3.66 -2.98
CA GLY A 79 13.07 3.02 -2.01
C GLY A 79 12.81 3.42 -0.56
N GLU A 80 11.67 4.07 -0.27
CA GLU A 80 11.36 4.57 1.08
C GLU A 80 11.28 3.47 2.15
N PHE A 81 11.10 2.23 1.73
CA PHE A 81 10.99 1.08 2.63
C PHE A 81 12.21 0.16 2.59
N ASP A 82 13.28 0.49 1.86
CA ASP A 82 14.41 -0.42 1.61
C ASP A 82 15.01 -0.97 2.92
N ASP A 83 15.29 -0.10 3.90
CA ASP A 83 15.94 -0.47 5.17
C ASP A 83 15.16 -1.51 5.99
N ARG A 84 13.83 -1.53 5.85
CA ARG A 84 12.95 -2.46 6.57
C ARG A 84 12.46 -3.63 5.71
N ALA A 85 12.52 -3.46 4.38
CA ALA A 85 11.85 -4.31 3.42
C ALA A 85 12.81 -5.15 2.59
N LEU A 86 14.10 -4.87 2.60
CA LEU A 86 15.09 -5.66 1.89
C LEU A 86 16.01 -6.34 2.91
N PRO A 87 16.49 -7.56 2.62
CA PRO A 87 17.57 -8.12 3.40
C PRO A 87 18.79 -7.21 3.30
N GLU A 88 19.57 -7.08 4.38
CA GLU A 88 20.92 -6.53 4.26
C GLU A 88 21.64 -7.40 3.24
N ARG A 89 22.03 -6.81 2.10
CA ARG A 89 22.93 -7.50 1.20
C ARG A 89 24.21 -7.69 1.98
N SER A 90 24.57 -8.95 2.25
CA SER A 90 25.92 -9.30 2.69
C SER A 90 26.87 -8.54 1.78
N ARG A 91 27.55 -7.51 2.31
CA ARG A 91 28.65 -6.85 1.61
C ARG A 91 29.58 -7.98 1.20
N GLY A 92 29.76 -8.14 -0.10
CA GLY A 92 30.58 -9.21 -0.64
C GLY A 92 31.87 -9.27 0.15
N THR A 93 32.15 -10.42 0.74
CA THR A 93 33.52 -10.77 1.09
C THR A 93 34.24 -10.95 -0.23
N ASP A 94 34.74 -9.84 -0.80
CA ASP A 94 35.91 -9.90 -1.64
C ASP A 94 37.04 -10.33 -0.72
N LEU A 95 37.22 -11.65 -0.59
CA LEU A 95 38.48 -12.19 -0.11
C LEU A 95 39.51 -11.96 -1.24
N PRO A 96 40.72 -11.49 -0.89
CA PRO A 96 41.80 -11.28 -1.85
C PRO A 96 42.24 -12.57 -2.55
#